data_AF-A0A521RQV6-F1
#
_entry.id   AF-A0A521RQV6-F1
#
_cell.length_a   1.000
_cell.length_b   1.000
_cell.length_c   1.000
_cell.angle_alpha   90.00
_cell.angle_beta   90.00
_cell.angle_gamma   90.00
#
_symmetry.space_group_name_H-M   'P 1'
#
loop_
_entity.id
_entity.type
_entity.pdbx_description
1 polymer ?
#
loop_
_entity_poly.entity_id
_entity_poly.type
_entity_poly.pdbx_seq_one_letter_code
_entity_poly.pdbx_strand_id
1 'polypeptide(L)' 'MPYVSKDIKADPAAMDELVNKWKSRATATLVIDGEVLIGFNRNRQRIEELLSEA' A
#
# COMPACT_ATOMS: atom_id res chain seq x y z
N MET A 1 -12.28 3.69 8.34
CA MET A 1 -11.25 2.68 8.64
C MET A 1 -9.97 3.37 9.07
N PRO A 2 -9.33 2.94 10.16
CA PRO A 2 -8.00 3.43 10.53
C PRO A 2 -6.98 2.96 9.48
N TYR A 3 -6.05 3.83 9.10
CA TYR A 3 -4.94 3.49 8.21
C TYR A 3 -3.64 4.06 8.78
N VAL A 4 -2.51 3.49 8.33
CA VAL A 4 -1.17 3.99 8.68
C VAL A 4 -0.49 4.47 7.40
N SER A 5 -0.10 5.74 7.38
CA SER A 5 0.72 6.30 6.30
C SER A 5 2.20 6.17 6.66
N LYS A 6 3.02 5.81 5.68
CA LYS A 6 4.49 5.73 5.81
C LYS A 6 5.13 6.52 4.68
N ASP A 7 6.11 7.36 5.02
CA ASP A 7 6.89 8.11 4.03
C ASP A 7 8.26 7.44 3.83
N ILE A 8 8.44 6.81 2.67
CA ILE A 8 9.68 6.11 2.32
C ILE A 8 10.89 7.04 2.13
N LYS A 9 10.69 8.36 2.02
CA LYS A 9 11.78 9.33 1.95
C LYS A 9 12.28 9.73 3.34
N ALA A 10 11.38 9.77 4.31
CA ALA A 10 11.69 10.15 5.70
C ALA A 10 12.00 8.94 6.59
N ASP A 11 11.51 7.75 6.25
CA ASP A 11 11.66 6.51 7.01
C ASP A 11 12.32 5.41 6.16
N PRO A 12 13.63 5.13 6.37
CA PRO A 12 14.33 4.05 5.69
C PRO A 12 13.74 2.66 5.96
N ALA A 13 13.13 2.44 7.14
CA ALA A 13 12.48 1.16 7.45
C ALA A 13 11.19 0.99 6.63
N ALA A 14 10.46 2.07 6.34
CA ALA A 14 9.33 2.02 5.43
C ALA A 14 9.75 1.68 3.99
N MET A 15 10.90 2.19 3.52
CA MET A 15 11.46 1.81 2.22
C MET A 15 11.86 0.33 2.20
N ASP A 16 12.56 -0.14 3.24
CA ASP A 16 12.94 -1.55 3.38
C ASP A 16 11.70 -2.45 3.36
N GLU A 17 10.66 -2.09 4.12
CA GLU A 17 9.41 -2.85 4.14
C GLU A 17 8.73 -2.87 2.75
N LEU A 18 8.65 -1.73 2.06
CA LEU A 18 8.08 -1.63 0.72
C LEU A 18 8.77 -2.60 -0.26
N VAL A 19 10.10 -2.61 -0.26
CA VAL A 19 10.90 -3.37 -1.23
C VAL A 19 11.05 -4.84 -0.83
N ASN A 20 11.36 -5.11 0.43
CA ASN A 20 11.76 -6.44 0.88
C ASN A 20 10.58 -7.28 1.35
N LYS A 21 9.60 -6.68 2.05
CA LYS A 21 8.39 -7.39 2.50
C LYS A 21 7.32 -7.40 1.41
N TRP A 22 6.97 -6.23 0.88
CA TRP A 22 5.85 -6.09 -0.08
C TRP A 22 6.26 -6.24 -1.55
N LYS A 23 7.56 -6.40 -1.84
CA LYS A 23 8.11 -6.59 -3.20
C LYS A 23 7.71 -5.50 -4.18
N SER A 24 7.36 -4.31 -3.70
CA SER A 24 7.04 -3.14 -4.52
C SER A 24 8.24 -2.20 -4.58
N ARG A 25 8.38 -1.50 -5.70
CA ARG A 25 9.42 -0.48 -5.91
C ARG A 25 8.83 0.88 -6.31
N ALA A 26 7.51 1.02 -6.22
CA ALA A 26 6.81 2.20 -6.68
C ALA A 26 5.89 2.74 -5.60
N THR A 27 5.85 4.07 -5.50
CA THR A 27 4.81 4.78 -4.75
C THR A 27 3.80 5.38 -5.71
N ALA A 28 2.53 5.48 -5.34
CA ALA A 28 1.93 4.97 -4.11
C ALA A 28 1.72 3.44 -4.16
N THR A 29 1.93 2.74 -3.04
CA THR A 29 1.52 1.34 -2.86
C THR A 29 0.61 1.27 -1.64
N LEU A 30 -0.53 0.63 -1.79
CA LEU A 30 -1.45 0.30 -0.70
C LEU A 30 -1.29 -1.16 -0.34
N VAL A 31 -1.46 -1.46 0.94
CA VAL A 31 -1.56 -2.83 1.43
C VAL A 31 -2.84 -2.92 2.24
N ILE A 32 -3.82 -3.70 1.74
CA ILE A 32 -5.13 -3.88 2.37
C ILE A 32 -5.32 -5.37 2.56
N ASP A 33 -5.48 -5.82 3.81
CA ASP A 33 -5.56 -7.24 4.18
C ASP A 33 -4.45 -8.13 3.60
N GLY A 34 -3.24 -7.54 3.46
CA GLY A 34 -2.07 -8.20 2.88
C GLY A 34 -2.00 -8.18 1.34
N GLU A 35 -3.05 -7.71 0.66
CA GLU A 35 -3.06 -7.51 -0.79
C GLU A 35 -2.30 -6.23 -1.16
N VAL A 36 -1.31 -6.35 -2.06
CA VAL A 36 -0.45 -5.23 -2.49
C VAL A 36 -1.00 -4.61 -3.77
N LEU A 37 -1.41 -3.34 -3.67
CA LEU A 37 -1.98 -2.57 -4.78
C LEU A 37 -1.08 -1.40 -5.13
N ILE A 38 -0.35 -1.51 -6.24
CA ILE A 38 0.56 -0.46 -6.69
C ILE A 38 -0.22 0.56 -7.50
N GLY A 39 -0.33 1.80 -7.04
CA GLY A 39 -0.98 2.94 -7.69
C GLY A 39 -2.50 2.97 -7.49
N PHE A 40 -3.05 4.17 -7.26
CA PHE A 40 -4.47 4.37 -6.92
C PHE A 40 -5.41 4.17 -8.11
N ASN A 41 -5.23 4.95 -9.18
CA ASN A 41 -6.23 5.06 -10.26
C ASN A 41 -6.57 3.72 -10.92
N ARG A 42 -5.56 2.89 -11.20
CA ARG A 42 -5.76 1.58 -11.84
C ARG A 42 -6.37 0.53 -10.92
N ASN A 43 -6.36 0.75 -9.61
CA ASN A 43 -6.88 -0.18 -8.60
C ASN A 43 -8.14 0.35 -7.92
N ARG A 44 -8.72 1.46 -8.39
CA ARG A 44 -9.82 2.14 -7.68
C ARG A 44 -10.97 1.21 -7.30
N GLN A 45 -11.49 0.44 -8.25
CA GLN A 45 -12.59 -0.51 -7.99
C GLN A 45 -12.19 -1.55 -6.95
N ARG A 46 -11.01 -2.16 -7.08
CA ARG A 46 -10.52 -3.18 -6.14
C ARG A 46 -10.32 -2.62 -4.72
N ILE A 47 -9.82 -1.39 -4.62
CA ILE A 47 -9.69 -0.69 -3.33
C ILE A 47 -11.08 -0.48 -2.70
N GLU A 48 -12.06 -0.03 -3.48
CA GLU A 48 -13.43 0.19 -3.00
C GLU A 48 -14.08 -1.12 -2.52
N GLU A 49 -13.89 -2.24 -3.23
CA GLU A 49 -14.35 -3.57 -2.82
C GLU A 49 -13.75 -3.98 -1.46
N LEU A 50 -12.41 -3.98 -1.35
CA LEU A 50 -11.70 -4.40 -0.14
C LEU A 50 -12.06 -3.54 1.09
N LEU A 51 -12.31 -2.25 0.89
CA LEU A 51 -12.73 -1.35 1.98
C LEU A 51 -14.22 -1.46 2.32
N SER A 52 -15.02 -2.17 1.52
CA SER A 52 -16.45 -2.39 1.79
C SER A 52 -16.73 -3.75 2.45
N GLU A 53 -15.81 -4.70 2.30
CA GLU A 53 -15.88 -6.05 2.89
C GLU A 53 -15.31 -6.12 4.33
N ALA A 54 -14.68 -5.04 4.80
CA ALA A 54 -13.98 -4.96 6.10
C ALA A 54 -14.68 -4.09 7.16
#